data_AF-H6L7P0-F1
#
_entry.id   AF-H6L7P0-F1
#
_cell.length_a   1.000
_cell.length_b   1.000
_cell.length_c   1.000
_cell.angle_alpha   90.00
_cell.angle_beta   90.00
_cell.angle_gamma   90.00
#
_symmetry.space_group_name_H-M   'P 1'
#
loop_
_entity.id
_entity.type
_entity.pdbx_description
1 polymer ?
#
loop_
_entity_poly.entity_id
_entity_poly.type
_entity_poly.pdbx_seq_one_letter_code
_entity_poly.pdbx_strand_id
1 'polypeptide(L)'
;MAGDTLLFIDEVSLKGKALSEISQELRGKMGQAMQLTVHRPGQSKKLTFSLRRQNILINNLPHYEVLPGKIAYFSLTTFSEKAGQHLGEALEALQEKEKLNGVILDLRGNTGGLLSEAVNVINVFVPRGREVVSIQGREKSQQQIFRTLNMPIDSSIALAVLINERSASASEIVAGAIQDLDRGVIVGQRSFGKGLVQNTVDLPHGAKLKLTTARYYIPSGRCIQSLEYENGAPKVIADSLRQAFSTLAGRKVYDGGGIRPDLVHENQEWLSLKKQLLASPAIFDFGVAYRSQHKLPEDLDNWSLQAKDFDDFMALMDKNAYLKKSKTALAFEQFEQKLDQEGALKTALDKEIKALEKGLRSQERNKLLAAKDEILHLLEVEIVEQEKLRAAAIAHSLKADHCLDMALELLGKKKKYQRLLMP
;
A
#
# COMPACT_ATOMS: atom_id res chain seq x y z
N MET A 1 -7.84 19.10 9.12
CA MET A 1 -8.54 17.81 8.93
C MET A 1 -8.54 17.47 7.45
N ALA A 2 -8.77 16.20 7.11
CA ALA A 2 -8.95 15.82 5.71
C ALA A 2 -10.13 16.60 5.09
N GLY A 3 -9.95 17.04 3.85
CA GLY A 3 -10.92 17.88 3.11
C GLY A 3 -10.80 19.38 3.34
N ASP A 4 -10.03 19.84 4.33
CA ASP A 4 -9.82 21.28 4.56
C ASP A 4 -9.08 21.91 3.37
N THR A 5 -9.66 22.97 2.79
CA THR A 5 -8.99 23.79 1.77
C THR A 5 -8.13 24.84 2.47
N LEU A 6 -6.81 24.79 2.25
CA LEU A 6 -5.89 25.78 2.81
C LEU A 6 -6.09 27.13 2.11
N LEU A 7 -6.38 28.18 2.87
CA LEU A 7 -6.65 29.52 2.34
C LEU A 7 -5.48 30.47 2.56
N PHE A 8 -4.96 30.51 3.79
CA PHE A 8 -3.86 31.40 4.18
C PHE A 8 -2.89 30.69 5.13
N ILE A 9 -1.61 31.01 4.99
CA ILE A 9 -0.57 30.77 6.01
C ILE A 9 -0.09 32.14 6.47
N ASP A 10 -0.24 32.40 7.76
CA ASP A 10 -0.12 33.73 8.34
C ASP A 10 -1.00 34.72 7.53
N GLU A 11 -0.43 35.76 6.93
CA GLU A 11 -1.14 36.72 6.08
C GLU A 11 -1.06 36.39 4.58
N VAL A 12 -0.36 35.31 4.20
CA VAL A 12 -0.10 34.96 2.80
C VAL A 12 -1.22 34.11 2.23
N SER A 13 -1.88 34.61 1.18
CA SER A 13 -2.89 33.83 0.46
C SER A 13 -2.25 32.69 -0.33
N LEU A 14 -2.87 31.51 -0.27
CA LEU A 14 -2.45 30.32 -1.01
C LEU A 14 -3.18 30.15 -2.34
N LYS A 15 -4.18 31.00 -2.63
CA LYS A 15 -4.99 30.88 -3.84
C LYS A 15 -4.13 31.03 -5.09
N GLY A 16 -4.12 30.02 -5.94
CA GLY A 16 -3.39 30.01 -7.21
C GLY A 16 -1.89 29.71 -7.10
N LYS A 17 -1.35 29.48 -5.88
CA LYS A 17 0.05 29.07 -5.70
C LYS A 17 0.27 27.62 -6.11
N ALA A 18 1.44 27.29 -6.63
CA ALA A 18 1.82 25.90 -6.88
C ALA A 18 2.05 25.12 -5.56
N LEU A 19 1.88 23.79 -5.59
CA LEU A 19 2.07 22.93 -4.41
C LEU A 19 3.48 23.04 -3.80
N SER A 20 4.50 23.27 -4.63
CA SER A 20 5.89 23.49 -4.19
C SER A 20 6.03 24.77 -3.36
N GLU A 21 5.38 25.85 -3.79
CA GLU A 21 5.36 27.12 -3.05
C GLU A 21 4.60 26.94 -1.73
N ILE A 22 3.42 26.33 -1.76
CA ILE A 22 2.63 26.05 -0.54
C ILE A 22 3.45 25.22 0.45
N SER A 23 4.19 24.21 -0.05
CA SER A 23 5.07 23.38 0.78
C SER A 23 6.22 24.16 1.40
N GLN A 24 6.74 25.19 0.73
CA GLN A 24 7.78 26.07 1.27
C GLN A 24 7.22 26.95 2.40
N GLU A 25 6.01 27.50 2.24
CA GLU A 25 5.35 28.32 3.27
C GLU A 25 5.03 27.52 4.54
N LEU A 26 4.61 26.25 4.37
CA LEU A 26 4.35 25.34 5.50
C LEU A 26 5.64 24.98 6.27
N ARG A 27 6.81 25.03 5.62
CA ARG A 27 8.10 24.77 6.27
C ARG A 27 8.64 26.03 6.95
N GLY A 28 9.63 25.86 7.81
CA GLY A 28 10.22 26.94 8.59
C GLY A 28 11.03 26.41 9.75
N LYS A 29 11.47 27.30 10.64
CA LYS A 29 12.32 26.90 11.76
C LYS A 29 11.53 26.06 12.76
N MET A 30 12.15 25.01 13.29
CA MET A 30 11.56 24.19 14.35
C MET A 30 11.13 25.07 15.54
N GLY A 31 9.92 24.83 16.05
CA GLY A 31 9.31 25.59 17.14
C GLY A 31 8.63 26.90 16.73
N GLN A 32 8.88 27.40 15.50
CA GLN A 32 8.26 28.62 14.98
C GLN A 32 6.75 28.42 14.83
N ALA A 33 5.97 29.36 15.36
CA ALA A 33 4.53 29.38 15.19
C ALA A 33 4.14 29.78 13.76
N MET A 34 2.98 29.31 13.31
CA MET A 34 2.28 29.77 12.11
C MET A 34 0.77 29.82 12.41
N GLN A 35 0.06 30.68 11.70
CA GLN A 35 -1.39 30.64 11.65
C GLN A 35 -1.84 30.00 10.34
N LEU A 36 -2.64 28.94 10.40
CA LEU A 36 -3.21 28.30 9.22
C LEU A 36 -4.70 28.57 9.17
N THR A 37 -5.14 29.31 8.14
CA THR A 37 -6.56 29.55 7.90
C THR A 37 -7.06 28.63 6.80
N VAL A 38 -8.15 27.92 7.08
CA VAL A 38 -8.74 26.92 6.18
C VAL A 38 -10.24 27.15 6.00
N HIS A 39 -10.77 26.61 4.91
CA HIS A 39 -12.20 26.38 4.74
C HIS A 39 -12.49 24.88 4.87
N ARG A 40 -13.38 24.53 5.78
CA ARG A 40 -13.82 23.15 6.00
C ARG A 40 -15.14 22.90 5.28
N PRO A 41 -15.24 21.87 4.42
CA PRO A 41 -16.50 21.47 3.81
C PRO A 41 -17.60 21.26 4.85
N GLY A 42 -18.81 21.78 4.59
CA GLY A 42 -19.94 21.76 5.52
C GLY A 42 -19.94 22.88 6.57
N GLN A 43 -18.87 23.68 6.68
CA GLN A 43 -18.82 24.83 7.58
C GLN A 43 -18.78 26.15 6.80
N SER A 44 -19.69 27.07 7.12
CA SER A 44 -19.75 28.39 6.47
C SER A 44 -18.62 29.32 6.93
N LYS A 45 -18.12 29.15 8.16
CA LYS A 45 -17.06 29.98 8.73
C LYS A 45 -15.67 29.43 8.38
N LYS A 46 -14.71 30.32 8.15
CA LYS A 46 -13.29 29.98 8.07
C LYS A 46 -12.81 29.58 9.46
N LEU A 47 -11.89 28.62 9.51
CA LEU A 47 -11.24 28.17 10.74
C LEU A 47 -9.78 28.62 10.71
N THR A 48 -9.28 29.12 11.84
CA THR A 48 -7.88 29.53 12.00
C THR A 48 -7.25 28.70 13.12
N PHE A 49 -6.11 28.08 12.81
CA PHE A 49 -5.36 27.24 13.74
C PHE A 49 -3.99 27.86 14.01
N SER A 50 -3.59 27.92 15.28
CA SER A 50 -2.21 28.24 15.64
C SER A 50 -1.42 26.94 15.73
N LEU A 51 -0.46 26.77 14.81
CA LEU A 51 0.37 25.57 14.71
C LEU A 51 1.82 25.92 15.05
N ARG A 52 2.57 24.97 15.61
CA ARG A 52 4.03 25.08 15.79
C ARG A 52 4.73 24.08 14.89
N ARG A 53 5.73 24.54 14.14
CA ARG A 53 6.53 23.69 13.25
C ARG A 53 7.34 22.70 14.09
N GLN A 54 7.29 21.43 13.73
CA GLN A 54 8.04 20.35 14.39
C GLN A 54 8.65 19.43 13.35
N ASN A 55 9.67 18.66 13.74
CA ASN A 55 10.15 17.56 12.92
C ASN A 55 9.06 16.49 12.82
N ILE A 56 8.78 16.03 11.61
CA ILE A 56 7.84 14.94 11.37
C ILE A 56 8.56 13.64 11.70
N LEU A 57 8.24 13.06 12.85
CA LEU A 57 8.62 11.68 13.16
C LEU A 57 7.64 10.76 12.43
N ILE A 58 8.13 10.09 11.39
CA ILE A 58 7.33 9.08 10.69
C ILE A 58 7.28 7.84 11.59
N ASN A 59 6.13 7.58 12.20
CA ASN A 59 5.90 6.34 12.92
C ASN A 59 5.95 5.19 11.91
N ASN A 60 7.03 4.41 11.94
CA ASN A 60 7.22 3.25 11.07
C ASN A 60 6.26 2.11 11.43
N LEU A 61 5.87 1.99 12.69
CA LEU A 61 5.00 0.95 13.24
C LEU A 61 3.72 1.57 13.84
N PRO A 62 2.82 2.13 13.01
CA PRO A 62 1.63 2.85 13.48
C PRO A 62 0.62 1.99 14.24
N HIS A 63 0.62 0.66 14.07
CA HIS A 63 -0.34 -0.22 14.74
C HIS A 63 0.27 -1.60 15.01
N TYR A 64 -0.01 -2.14 16.19
CA TYR A 64 0.25 -3.52 16.55
C TYR A 64 -0.74 -4.00 17.61
N GLU A 65 -1.17 -5.25 17.53
CA GLU A 65 -2.13 -5.84 18.47
C GLU A 65 -1.99 -7.36 18.54
N VAL A 66 -2.63 -8.00 19.52
CA VAL A 66 -2.76 -9.46 19.56
C VAL A 66 -4.13 -9.85 19.01
N LEU A 67 -4.11 -10.62 17.93
CA LEU A 67 -5.28 -11.16 17.25
C LEU A 67 -5.66 -12.54 17.79
N PRO A 68 -6.87 -13.06 17.45
CA PRO A 68 -7.31 -14.40 17.84
C PRO A 68 -6.26 -15.49 17.55
N GLY A 69 -6.15 -16.46 18.47
CA GLY A 69 -5.12 -17.50 18.42
C GLY A 69 -3.77 -17.09 19.02
N LYS A 70 -3.70 -15.92 19.69
CA LYS A 70 -2.48 -15.34 20.28
C LYS A 70 -1.43 -15.02 19.22
N ILE A 71 -1.89 -14.39 18.14
CA ILE A 71 -1.05 -14.03 17.00
C ILE A 71 -0.81 -12.53 17.05
N ALA A 72 0.44 -12.10 17.18
CA ALA A 72 0.76 -10.67 17.14
C ALA A 72 0.73 -10.16 15.69
N TYR A 73 0.03 -9.06 15.46
CA TYR A 73 0.02 -8.34 14.20
C TYR A 73 0.84 -7.07 14.31
N PHE A 74 1.66 -6.77 13.29
CA PHE A 74 2.48 -5.57 13.19
C PHE A 74 2.30 -4.91 11.83
N SER A 75 1.86 -3.66 11.80
CA SER A 75 1.79 -2.87 10.57
C SER A 75 3.05 -2.03 10.40
N LEU A 76 4.02 -2.50 9.62
CA LEU A 76 5.26 -1.77 9.35
C LEU A 76 5.15 -1.02 8.01
N THR A 77 4.93 0.29 8.08
CA THR A 77 4.56 1.10 6.91
C THR A 77 5.74 1.77 6.19
N THR A 78 6.91 1.86 6.84
CA THR A 78 8.15 2.34 6.21
C THR A 78 9.38 1.81 6.95
N PHE A 79 10.51 1.69 6.24
CA PHE A 79 11.80 1.37 6.82
C PHE A 79 12.57 2.65 7.17
N SER A 80 12.03 3.43 8.12
CA SER A 80 12.72 4.59 8.69
C SER A 80 13.64 4.17 9.84
N GLU A 81 14.50 5.09 10.31
CA GLU A 81 15.39 4.83 11.45
C GLU A 81 14.66 4.15 12.61
N LYS A 82 15.32 3.14 13.22
CA LYS A 82 14.81 2.36 14.35
C LYS A 82 13.61 1.45 14.03
N ALA A 83 13.23 1.25 12.77
CA ALA A 83 12.15 0.33 12.42
C ALA A 83 12.36 -1.09 12.98
N GLY A 84 13.59 -1.63 12.89
CA GLY A 84 13.88 -2.94 13.49
C GLY A 84 13.81 -2.94 15.02
N GLN A 85 14.23 -1.85 15.67
CA GLN A 85 14.16 -1.68 17.11
C GLN A 85 12.70 -1.61 17.58
N HIS A 86 11.86 -0.75 16.99
CA HIS A 86 10.46 -0.62 17.38
C HIS A 86 9.68 -1.92 17.19
N LEU A 87 9.97 -2.68 16.13
CA LEU A 87 9.37 -4.01 15.93
C LEU A 87 9.78 -5.00 17.03
N GLY A 88 11.07 -5.02 17.38
CA GLY A 88 11.59 -5.87 18.46
C GLY A 88 10.97 -5.54 19.82
N GLU A 89 10.99 -4.26 20.20
CA GLU A 89 10.40 -3.76 21.46
C GLU A 89 8.90 -4.05 21.53
N ALA A 90 8.17 -3.86 20.44
CA ALA A 90 6.74 -4.16 20.40
C ALA A 90 6.47 -5.67 20.51
N LEU A 91 7.31 -6.52 19.92
CA LEU A 91 7.20 -7.98 20.07
C LEU A 91 7.47 -8.42 21.53
N GLU A 92 8.54 -7.93 22.14
CA GLU A 92 8.86 -8.21 23.55
C GLU A 92 7.72 -7.77 24.47
N ALA A 93 7.21 -6.55 24.29
CA ALA A 93 6.11 -6.01 25.10
C ALA A 93 4.81 -6.82 24.99
N LEU A 94 4.54 -7.45 23.84
CA LEU A 94 3.40 -8.37 23.68
C LEU A 94 3.70 -9.74 24.30
N GLN A 95 4.92 -10.25 24.17
CA GLN A 95 5.35 -11.53 24.77
C GLN A 95 5.38 -11.50 26.30
N GLU A 96 5.68 -10.35 26.89
CA GLU A 96 5.61 -10.14 28.35
C GLU A 96 4.18 -10.26 28.88
N LYS A 97 3.18 -9.86 28.08
CA LYS A 97 1.77 -9.90 28.47
C LYS A 97 1.16 -11.29 28.31
N GLU A 98 1.49 -11.99 27.22
CA GLU A 98 1.03 -13.36 27.01
C GLU A 98 1.92 -14.15 26.04
N LYS A 99 1.84 -15.48 26.16
CA LYS A 99 2.54 -16.38 25.24
C LYS A 99 1.92 -16.35 23.85
N LEU A 100 2.65 -15.74 22.90
CA LEU A 100 2.28 -15.70 21.49
C LEU A 100 2.54 -17.04 20.80
N ASN A 101 1.69 -17.37 19.82
CA ASN A 101 1.81 -18.55 18.97
C ASN A 101 2.36 -18.23 17.57
N GLY A 102 2.27 -16.96 17.15
CA GLY A 102 2.70 -16.53 15.82
C GLY A 102 2.76 -15.02 15.68
N VAL A 103 3.34 -14.59 14.58
CA VAL A 103 3.49 -13.18 14.17
C VAL A 103 3.02 -13.02 12.73
N ILE A 104 2.27 -11.95 12.48
CA ILE A 104 1.95 -11.45 11.15
C ILE A 104 2.63 -10.08 11.00
N LEU A 105 3.60 -10.00 10.10
CA LEU A 105 4.25 -8.73 9.73
C LEU A 105 3.64 -8.22 8.42
N ASP A 106 2.94 -7.10 8.49
CA ASP A 106 2.29 -6.50 7.33
C ASP A 106 3.18 -5.44 6.68
N LEU A 107 3.58 -5.71 5.43
CA LEU A 107 4.39 -4.83 4.59
C LEU A 107 3.62 -4.35 3.35
N ARG A 108 2.29 -4.52 3.32
CA ARG A 108 1.45 -4.07 2.20
C ARG A 108 1.46 -2.54 2.13
N GLY A 109 1.60 -2.01 0.92
CA GLY A 109 1.72 -0.56 0.72
C GLY A 109 3.06 0.06 1.14
N ASN A 110 3.96 -0.70 1.77
CA ASN A 110 5.27 -0.20 2.19
C ASN A 110 6.25 -0.21 1.01
N THR A 111 6.60 0.98 0.51
CA THR A 111 7.50 1.14 -0.65
C THR A 111 8.99 1.01 -0.34
N GLY A 112 9.33 0.67 0.91
CA GLY A 112 10.67 0.41 1.40
C GLY A 112 11.21 1.55 2.29
N GLY A 113 12.51 1.81 2.18
CA GLY A 113 13.22 2.78 2.99
C GLY A 113 14.69 2.37 3.12
N LEU A 114 15.25 2.52 4.32
CA LEU A 114 16.63 2.23 4.62
C LEU A 114 16.92 0.72 4.52
N LEU A 115 17.97 0.37 3.77
CA LEU A 115 18.44 -1.00 3.64
C LEU A 115 18.89 -1.59 4.98
N SER A 116 19.59 -0.79 5.81
CA SER A 116 20.01 -1.19 7.15
C SER A 116 18.83 -1.63 8.01
N GLU A 117 17.69 -0.95 7.87
CA GLU A 117 16.49 -1.29 8.63
C GLU A 117 15.80 -2.55 8.11
N ALA A 118 15.91 -2.88 6.82
CA ALA A 118 15.49 -4.19 6.32
C ALA A 118 16.28 -5.32 7.01
N VAL A 119 17.60 -5.16 7.15
CA VAL A 119 18.46 -6.11 7.88
C VAL A 119 18.05 -6.22 9.33
N ASN A 120 17.80 -5.09 10.02
CA ASN A 120 17.41 -5.07 11.43
C ASN A 120 16.04 -5.73 11.65
N VAL A 121 15.06 -5.47 10.79
CA VAL A 121 13.73 -6.10 10.84
C VAL A 121 13.82 -7.61 10.66
N ILE A 122 14.64 -8.10 9.73
CA ILE A 122 14.86 -9.55 9.57
C ILE A 122 15.56 -10.12 10.81
N ASN A 123 16.51 -9.38 11.40
CA ASN A 123 17.25 -9.83 12.56
C ASN A 123 16.34 -10.09 13.78
N VAL A 124 15.17 -9.45 13.90
CA VAL A 124 14.18 -9.75 14.95
C VAL A 124 13.83 -11.24 14.97
N PHE A 125 13.76 -11.88 13.80
CA PHE A 125 13.33 -13.26 13.64
C PHE A 125 14.44 -14.22 13.18
N VAL A 126 15.58 -13.73 12.72
CA VAL A 126 16.62 -14.54 12.09
C VAL A 126 17.92 -14.48 12.90
N PRO A 127 18.55 -15.63 13.20
CA PRO A 127 19.82 -15.69 13.93
C PRO A 127 20.93 -14.85 13.32
N ARG A 128 21.91 -14.46 14.14
CA ARG A 128 23.11 -13.73 13.73
C ARG A 128 23.87 -14.44 12.60
N GLY A 129 24.48 -13.65 11.71
CA GLY A 129 25.39 -14.12 10.65
C GLY A 129 24.72 -14.63 9.38
N ARG A 130 23.38 -14.64 9.32
CA ARG A 130 22.62 -15.08 8.16
C ARG A 130 22.63 -13.98 7.10
N GLU A 131 22.85 -14.39 5.86
CA GLU A 131 22.78 -13.47 4.72
C GLU A 131 21.35 -12.99 4.53
N VAL A 132 21.20 -11.68 4.33
CA VAL A 132 19.92 -11.01 4.10
C VAL A 132 19.81 -10.59 2.64
N VAL A 133 20.85 -9.92 2.14
CA VAL A 133 20.88 -9.39 0.79
C VAL A 133 22.32 -9.10 0.42
N SER A 134 22.64 -9.25 -0.86
CA SER A 134 23.87 -8.74 -1.45
C SER A 134 23.57 -7.68 -2.51
N ILE A 135 24.43 -6.68 -2.58
CA ILE A 135 24.47 -5.69 -3.65
C ILE A 135 25.54 -6.14 -4.62
N GLN A 136 25.21 -6.24 -5.91
CA GLN A 136 26.19 -6.54 -6.95
C GLN A 136 26.16 -5.44 -8.01
N GLY A 137 27.26 -4.71 -8.10
CA GLY A 137 27.51 -3.69 -9.11
C GLY A 137 28.06 -4.26 -10.41
N ARG A 138 28.55 -3.38 -11.28
CA ARG A 138 29.19 -3.79 -12.53
C ARG A 138 30.50 -4.54 -12.28
N GLU A 139 31.28 -4.07 -11.30
CA GLU A 139 32.55 -4.66 -10.92
C GLU A 139 32.39 -5.58 -9.71
N LYS A 140 33.10 -6.71 -9.69
CA LYS A 140 33.04 -7.67 -8.56
C LYS A 140 33.47 -7.02 -7.23
N SER A 141 34.39 -6.06 -7.27
CA SER A 141 34.84 -5.30 -6.08
C SER A 141 33.73 -4.45 -5.45
N GLN A 142 32.63 -4.20 -6.16
CA GLN A 142 31.46 -3.48 -5.66
C GLN A 142 30.45 -4.40 -4.96
N GLN A 143 30.78 -5.69 -4.82
CA GLN A 143 29.92 -6.63 -4.10
C GLN A 143 29.93 -6.31 -2.60
N GLN A 144 28.74 -6.13 -2.04
CA GLN A 144 28.54 -5.98 -0.59
C GLN A 144 27.53 -7.01 -0.12
N ILE A 145 27.82 -7.67 1.00
CA ILE A 145 26.94 -8.67 1.59
C ILE A 145 26.48 -8.17 2.96
N PHE A 146 25.17 -8.10 3.15
CA PHE A 146 24.55 -7.69 4.40
C PHE A 146 24.07 -8.92 5.15
N ARG A 147 24.42 -9.00 6.43
CA ARG A 147 24.09 -10.12 7.32
C ARG A 147 23.43 -9.61 8.59
N THR A 148 22.60 -10.43 9.21
CA THR A 148 22.11 -10.19 10.57
C THR A 148 23.28 -10.05 11.54
N LEU A 149 23.25 -9.04 12.41
CA LEU A 149 24.35 -8.65 13.29
C LEU A 149 24.13 -9.08 14.75
N ASN A 150 22.87 -9.19 15.18
CA ASN A 150 22.47 -9.35 16.58
C ASN A 150 21.83 -10.73 16.83
N MET A 151 21.62 -11.06 18.11
CA MET A 151 20.74 -12.16 18.48
C MET A 151 19.28 -11.80 18.13
N PRO A 152 18.48 -12.76 17.65
CA PRO A 152 17.07 -12.52 17.37
C PRO A 152 16.26 -12.43 18.66
N ILE A 153 15.15 -11.69 18.60
CA ILE A 153 14.16 -11.63 19.68
C ILE A 153 13.45 -12.97 19.77
N ASP A 154 12.94 -13.47 18.64
CA ASP A 154 12.34 -14.81 18.56
C ASP A 154 12.58 -15.48 17.21
N SER A 155 13.54 -16.40 17.18
CA SER A 155 13.83 -17.20 15.98
C SER A 155 12.90 -18.40 15.78
N SER A 156 12.00 -18.68 16.72
CA SER A 156 11.16 -19.89 16.74
C SER A 156 9.69 -19.63 16.47
N ILE A 157 9.19 -18.41 16.74
CA ILE A 157 7.80 -18.03 16.54
C ILE A 157 7.36 -18.21 15.09
N ALA A 158 6.16 -18.76 14.85
CA ALA A 158 5.65 -18.89 13.48
C ALA A 158 5.45 -17.49 12.88
N LEU A 159 5.86 -17.29 11.62
CA LEU A 159 5.89 -15.97 10.99
C LEU A 159 5.18 -16.02 9.63
N ALA A 160 4.22 -15.13 9.44
CA ALA A 160 3.67 -14.80 8.14
C ALA A 160 4.00 -13.33 7.80
N VAL A 161 4.31 -13.06 6.52
CA VAL A 161 4.56 -11.71 6.03
C VAL A 161 3.54 -11.37 4.95
N LEU A 162 2.77 -10.30 5.16
CA LEU A 162 1.78 -9.86 4.18
C LEU A 162 2.44 -8.87 3.20
N ILE A 163 2.28 -9.11 1.90
CA ILE A 163 2.77 -8.23 0.85
C ILE A 163 1.72 -7.99 -0.23
N ASN A 164 1.88 -6.90 -0.98
CA ASN A 164 1.11 -6.62 -2.18
C ASN A 164 1.95 -5.92 -3.25
N GLU A 165 1.33 -5.53 -4.35
CA GLU A 165 1.98 -4.91 -5.50
C GLU A 165 2.67 -3.57 -5.20
N ARG A 166 2.36 -2.96 -4.04
CA ARG A 166 3.00 -1.74 -3.55
C ARG A 166 4.13 -2.01 -2.55
N SER A 167 4.30 -3.25 -2.09
CA SER A 167 5.48 -3.66 -1.33
C SER A 167 6.70 -3.58 -2.26
N ALA A 168 7.66 -2.71 -1.94
CA ALA A 168 8.81 -2.45 -2.81
C ALA A 168 10.14 -2.34 -2.05
N SER A 169 11.26 -2.58 -2.73
CA SER A 169 12.61 -2.33 -2.23
C SER A 169 12.88 -3.03 -0.88
N ALA A 170 13.12 -2.30 0.22
CA ALA A 170 13.37 -2.89 1.54
C ALA A 170 12.29 -3.91 1.97
N SER A 171 11.00 -3.66 1.66
CA SER A 171 9.91 -4.61 1.92
C SER A 171 10.10 -5.94 1.18
N GLU A 172 10.62 -5.87 -0.05
CA GLU A 172 10.89 -7.05 -0.88
C GLU A 172 12.15 -7.80 -0.42
N ILE A 173 13.13 -7.07 0.12
CA ILE A 173 14.29 -7.68 0.77
C ILE A 173 13.83 -8.45 2.01
N VAL A 174 12.97 -7.87 2.86
CA VAL A 174 12.42 -8.58 4.03
C VAL A 174 11.61 -9.79 3.63
N ALA A 175 10.61 -9.63 2.77
CA ALA A 175 9.77 -10.74 2.33
C ALA A 175 10.59 -11.83 1.61
N GLY A 176 11.49 -11.43 0.71
CA GLY A 176 12.35 -12.33 -0.04
C GLY A 176 13.34 -13.09 0.83
N ALA A 177 14.02 -12.42 1.77
CA ALA A 177 14.95 -13.08 2.68
C ALA A 177 14.24 -14.02 3.66
N ILE A 178 13.08 -13.63 4.20
CA ILE A 178 12.27 -14.51 5.06
C ILE A 178 11.82 -15.77 4.27
N GLN A 179 11.43 -15.60 3.00
CA GLN A 179 11.05 -16.71 2.13
C GLN A 179 12.24 -17.62 1.80
N ASP A 180 13.36 -17.03 1.36
CA ASP A 180 14.55 -17.75 0.92
C ASP A 180 15.24 -18.49 2.07
N LEU A 181 15.14 -17.98 3.30
CA LEU A 181 15.65 -18.64 4.51
C LEU A 181 14.67 -19.65 5.11
N ASP A 182 13.48 -19.80 4.53
CA ASP A 182 12.38 -20.61 5.05
C ASP A 182 12.02 -20.27 6.51
N ARG A 183 12.18 -18.98 6.87
CA ARG A 183 11.88 -18.50 8.21
C ARG A 183 10.38 -18.29 8.40
N GLY A 184 9.67 -17.92 7.34
CA GLY A 184 8.26 -17.58 7.40
C GLY A 184 7.59 -17.67 6.03
N VAL A 185 6.27 -17.54 6.04
CA VAL A 185 5.42 -17.72 4.87
C VAL A 185 4.96 -16.37 4.33
N ILE A 186 5.09 -16.16 3.03
CA ILE A 186 4.67 -14.93 2.36
C ILE A 186 3.23 -15.08 1.88
N VAL A 187 2.36 -14.13 2.23
CA VAL A 187 0.92 -14.16 1.94
C VAL A 187 0.51 -12.88 1.22
N GLY A 188 -0.42 -12.99 0.26
CA GLY A 188 -1.05 -11.84 -0.39
C GLY A 188 -0.81 -11.81 -1.89
N GLN A 189 -0.21 -10.72 -2.39
CA GLN A 189 0.02 -10.51 -3.83
C GLN A 189 1.50 -10.29 -4.15
N ARG A 190 1.84 -10.55 -5.41
CA ARG A 190 3.18 -10.30 -5.93
C ARG A 190 3.61 -8.86 -5.65
N SER A 191 4.82 -8.69 -5.16
CA SER A 191 5.41 -7.38 -4.87
C SER A 191 5.80 -6.61 -6.13
N PHE A 192 6.26 -5.36 -5.96
CA PHE A 192 6.52 -4.45 -7.08
C PHE A 192 7.65 -4.92 -8.03
N GLY A 193 8.73 -5.47 -7.50
CA GLY A 193 9.93 -5.86 -8.23
C GLY A 193 10.95 -4.74 -8.42
N LYS A 194 11.20 -3.97 -7.36
CA LYS A 194 12.23 -2.91 -7.33
C LYS A 194 13.53 -3.46 -6.75
N GLY A 195 14.36 -4.03 -7.61
CA GLY A 195 15.65 -4.62 -7.24
C GLY A 195 16.88 -3.77 -7.56
N LEU A 196 16.72 -2.49 -7.89
CA LEU A 196 17.84 -1.60 -8.28
C LEU A 196 18.34 -0.75 -7.10
N VAL A 197 19.66 -0.61 -7.03
CA VAL A 197 20.35 0.34 -6.14
C VAL A 197 20.61 1.63 -6.89
N GLN A 198 20.24 2.77 -6.28
CA GLN A 198 20.41 4.09 -6.87
C GLN A 198 21.19 5.00 -5.92
N ASN A 199 22.26 5.60 -6.41
CA ASN A 199 23.08 6.56 -5.68
C ASN A 199 22.82 7.98 -6.21
N THR A 200 22.89 8.98 -5.33
CA THR A 200 22.90 10.38 -5.75
C THR A 200 24.34 10.87 -5.87
N VAL A 201 24.68 11.44 -7.03
CA VAL A 201 25.94 12.13 -7.28
C VAL A 201 25.64 13.62 -7.30
N ASP A 202 26.31 14.38 -6.45
CA ASP A 202 26.18 15.83 -6.45
C ASP A 202 26.87 16.40 -7.70
N LEU A 203 26.20 17.36 -8.34
CA LEU A 203 26.67 18.07 -9.53
C LEU A 203 26.89 19.56 -9.22
N PRO A 204 27.65 20.29 -10.05
CA PRO A 204 27.78 21.74 -9.94
C PRO A 204 26.42 22.44 -9.88
N HIS A 205 26.40 23.62 -9.24
CA HIS A 205 25.19 24.46 -9.07
C HIS A 205 24.04 23.80 -8.29
N GLY A 206 24.34 22.81 -7.44
CA GLY A 206 23.35 22.19 -6.54
C GLY A 206 22.43 21.17 -7.21
N ALA A 207 22.68 20.81 -8.46
CA ALA A 207 22.00 19.72 -9.13
C ALA A 207 22.44 18.37 -8.54
N LYS A 208 21.59 17.34 -8.66
CA LYS A 208 21.90 15.96 -8.24
C LYS A 208 21.54 14.98 -9.34
N LEU A 209 22.48 14.10 -9.69
CA LEU A 209 22.24 12.97 -10.59
C LEU A 209 21.86 11.74 -9.76
N LYS A 210 20.68 11.17 -10.02
CA LYS A 210 20.29 9.87 -9.45
C LYS A 210 20.67 8.76 -10.42
N LEU A 211 21.73 8.01 -10.09
CA LEU A 211 22.33 6.99 -10.95
C LEU A 211 22.07 5.59 -10.39
N THR A 212 21.56 4.68 -11.21
CA THR A 212 21.47 3.26 -10.88
C THR A 212 22.85 2.62 -11.01
N THR A 213 23.34 1.99 -9.95
CA THR A 213 24.73 1.47 -9.89
C THR A 213 24.81 -0.04 -9.69
N ALA A 214 23.78 -0.67 -9.13
CA ALA A 214 23.82 -2.08 -8.76
C ALA A 214 22.43 -2.71 -8.68
N ARG A 215 22.39 -4.02 -8.44
CA ARG A 215 21.18 -4.82 -8.17
C ARG A 215 21.24 -5.49 -6.80
N TYR A 216 20.07 -5.68 -6.20
CA TYR A 216 19.87 -6.51 -5.01
C TYR A 216 19.67 -7.97 -5.38
N TYR A 217 20.33 -8.85 -4.62
CA TYR A 217 20.18 -10.30 -4.67
C TYR A 217 19.89 -10.81 -3.27
N ILE A 218 18.83 -11.60 -3.12
CA ILE A 218 18.39 -12.20 -1.85
C ILE A 218 19.01 -13.59 -1.66
N PRO A 219 18.91 -14.24 -0.48
CA PRO A 219 19.78 -15.35 -0.09
C PRO A 219 19.82 -16.56 -1.03
N SER A 220 18.76 -16.83 -1.80
CA SER A 220 18.77 -17.87 -2.85
C SER A 220 19.63 -17.52 -4.07
N GLY A 221 20.15 -16.29 -4.14
CA GLY A 221 20.89 -15.75 -5.28
C GLY A 221 20.01 -15.13 -6.37
N ARG A 222 18.68 -15.09 -6.19
CA ARG A 222 17.76 -14.50 -7.17
C ARG A 222 17.69 -12.98 -7.07
N CYS A 223 17.47 -12.33 -8.21
CA CYS A 223 17.26 -10.89 -8.27
C CYS A 223 15.77 -10.52 -8.14
N ILE A 224 15.47 -9.51 -7.32
CA ILE A 224 14.11 -9.01 -7.10
C ILE A 224 13.58 -8.27 -8.34
N GLN A 225 14.47 -7.66 -9.11
CA GLN A 225 14.17 -6.73 -10.18
C GLN A 225 13.24 -7.33 -11.25
N SER A 226 12.15 -6.62 -11.56
CA SER A 226 11.28 -6.98 -12.69
C SER A 226 12.01 -6.90 -14.02
N LEU A 227 11.80 -7.90 -14.89
CA LEU A 227 12.46 -7.98 -16.21
C LEU A 227 11.71 -7.20 -17.29
N GLU A 228 10.38 -7.14 -17.21
CA GLU A 228 9.52 -6.46 -18.19
C GLU A 228 8.73 -5.32 -17.55
N TYR A 229 8.53 -4.28 -18.35
CA TYR A 229 7.75 -3.10 -17.99
C TYR A 229 6.78 -2.75 -19.11
N GLU A 230 5.56 -2.36 -18.76
CA GLU A 230 4.56 -1.82 -19.67
C GLU A 230 4.07 -0.48 -19.11
N ASN A 231 4.18 0.59 -19.90
CA ASN A 231 3.83 1.96 -19.49
C ASN A 231 4.49 2.41 -18.17
N GLY A 232 5.75 1.99 -17.95
CA GLY A 232 6.51 2.32 -16.73
C GLY A 232 6.14 1.49 -15.49
N ALA A 233 5.18 0.56 -15.59
CA ALA A 233 4.80 -0.35 -14.53
C ALA A 233 5.38 -1.76 -14.79
N PRO A 234 5.80 -2.50 -13.75
CA PRO A 234 6.22 -3.89 -13.86
C PRO A 234 5.15 -4.78 -14.52
N LYS A 235 5.54 -5.58 -15.51
CA LYS A 235 4.66 -6.56 -16.15
C LYS A 235 4.90 -7.95 -15.55
N VAL A 236 3.82 -8.67 -15.29
CA VAL A 236 3.91 -10.05 -14.78
C VAL A 236 4.33 -10.98 -15.91
N ILE A 237 5.40 -11.73 -15.68
CA ILE A 237 5.96 -12.70 -16.62
C ILE A 237 5.66 -14.12 -16.12
N ALA A 238 5.27 -15.00 -17.04
CA ALA A 238 4.99 -16.41 -16.74
C ALA A 238 6.23 -17.11 -16.16
N ASP A 239 6.04 -18.04 -15.23
CA ASP A 239 7.12 -18.79 -14.57
C ASP A 239 8.04 -19.52 -15.55
N SER A 240 7.51 -19.99 -16.68
CA SER A 240 8.28 -20.69 -17.73
C SER A 240 9.34 -19.82 -18.41
N LEU A 241 9.21 -18.50 -18.30
CA LEU A 241 10.15 -17.52 -18.87
C LEU A 241 11.10 -16.93 -17.83
N ARG A 242 11.03 -17.40 -16.57
CA ARG A 242 11.81 -16.88 -15.44
C ARG A 242 12.81 -17.92 -14.96
N GLN A 243 13.92 -17.46 -14.37
CA GLN A 243 14.91 -18.37 -13.82
C GLN A 243 14.43 -18.92 -12.48
N ALA A 244 14.54 -20.25 -12.32
CA ALA A 244 14.22 -20.92 -11.07
C ALA A 244 15.43 -20.94 -10.12
N PHE A 245 15.14 -20.77 -8.84
CA PHE A 245 16.05 -20.83 -7.71
C PHE A 245 15.42 -21.69 -6.61
N SER A 246 16.19 -21.95 -5.56
CA SER A 246 15.73 -22.73 -4.41
C SER A 246 15.92 -21.95 -3.12
N THR A 247 14.92 -22.02 -2.23
CA THR A 247 15.07 -21.61 -0.84
C THR A 247 16.02 -22.56 -0.11
N LEU A 248 16.39 -22.23 1.14
CA LEU A 248 17.28 -23.03 1.97
C LEU A 248 16.81 -24.50 2.13
N ALA A 249 15.50 -24.71 2.28
CA ALA A 249 14.85 -26.01 2.37
C ALA A 249 14.47 -26.61 1.01
N GLY A 250 14.89 -25.99 -0.10
CA GLY A 250 14.72 -26.53 -1.45
C GLY A 250 13.42 -26.14 -2.17
N ARG A 251 12.61 -25.23 -1.62
CA ARG A 251 11.36 -24.80 -2.29
C ARG A 251 11.68 -24.02 -3.55
N LYS A 252 10.95 -24.29 -4.62
CA LYS A 252 11.15 -23.62 -5.91
C LYS A 252 10.65 -22.18 -5.83
N VAL A 253 11.54 -21.24 -6.10
CA VAL A 253 11.26 -19.81 -6.20
C VAL A 253 11.80 -19.27 -7.53
N TYR A 254 11.38 -18.06 -7.91
CA TYR A 254 11.73 -17.47 -9.21
C TYR A 254 12.18 -16.03 -9.04
N ASP A 255 13.02 -15.56 -9.95
CA ASP A 255 13.44 -14.17 -10.06
C ASP A 255 12.47 -13.32 -10.91
N GLY A 256 12.89 -12.10 -11.24
CA GLY A 256 12.44 -11.41 -12.45
C GLY A 256 11.07 -10.73 -12.40
N GLY A 257 10.48 -10.58 -11.22
CA GLY A 257 9.16 -9.96 -11.07
C GLY A 257 8.72 -9.76 -9.62
N GLY A 258 9.64 -9.32 -8.76
CA GLY A 258 9.39 -9.20 -7.32
C GLY A 258 9.25 -10.55 -6.61
N ILE A 259 8.80 -10.49 -5.36
CA ILE A 259 8.52 -11.62 -4.49
C ILE A 259 7.12 -12.12 -4.80
N ARG A 260 7.03 -13.40 -5.21
CA ARG A 260 5.75 -14.11 -5.33
C ARG A 260 5.39 -14.71 -3.96
N PRO A 261 4.18 -14.44 -3.42
CA PRO A 261 3.71 -15.08 -2.20
C PRO A 261 3.65 -16.60 -2.31
N ASP A 262 3.84 -17.26 -1.17
CA ASP A 262 3.61 -18.69 -1.02
C ASP A 262 2.11 -19.01 -1.01
N LEU A 263 1.31 -18.13 -0.40
CA LEU A 263 -0.15 -18.16 -0.44
C LEU A 263 -0.67 -16.92 -1.16
N VAL A 264 -1.15 -17.11 -2.39
CA VAL A 264 -1.61 -16.01 -3.24
C VAL A 264 -3.10 -15.76 -3.01
N HIS A 265 -3.47 -14.49 -2.86
CA HIS A 265 -4.85 -14.03 -2.87
C HIS A 265 -5.14 -13.31 -4.19
N GLU A 266 -5.88 -13.97 -5.09
CA GLU A 266 -6.11 -13.52 -6.48
C GLU A 266 -7.57 -13.07 -6.74
N ASN A 267 -8.10 -12.12 -5.96
CA ASN A 267 -9.35 -11.45 -6.38
C ASN A 267 -9.05 -10.33 -7.39
N GLN A 268 -8.68 -10.71 -8.63
CA GLN A 268 -8.23 -9.77 -9.67
C GLN A 268 -9.28 -8.71 -10.04
N GLU A 269 -10.57 -9.08 -10.04
CA GLU A 269 -11.66 -8.18 -10.39
C GLU A 269 -11.80 -7.06 -9.34
N TRP A 270 -11.89 -7.42 -8.05
CA TRP A 270 -11.90 -6.45 -6.96
C TRP A 270 -10.64 -5.59 -6.95
N LEU A 271 -9.46 -6.18 -7.14
CA LEU A 271 -8.20 -5.43 -7.11
C LEU A 271 -8.11 -4.38 -8.22
N SER A 272 -8.56 -4.73 -9.42
CA SER A 272 -8.63 -3.78 -10.53
C SER A 272 -9.59 -2.64 -10.21
N LEU A 273 -10.76 -2.95 -9.67
CA LEU A 273 -11.75 -1.95 -9.27
C LEU A 273 -11.24 -1.05 -8.14
N LYS A 274 -10.72 -1.63 -7.06
CA LYS A 274 -10.13 -0.93 -5.91
C LYS A 274 -9.03 0.03 -6.36
N LYS A 275 -8.14 -0.39 -7.28
CA LYS A 275 -7.10 0.48 -7.86
C LYS A 275 -7.69 1.68 -8.58
N GLN A 276 -8.76 1.49 -9.34
CA GLN A 276 -9.44 2.59 -10.04
C GLN A 276 -10.09 3.56 -9.06
N LEU A 277 -10.76 3.05 -8.03
CA LEU A 277 -11.40 3.85 -6.99
C LEU A 277 -10.39 4.65 -6.17
N LEU A 278 -9.26 4.05 -5.81
CA LEU A 278 -8.18 4.74 -5.06
C LEU A 278 -7.34 5.69 -5.92
N ALA A 279 -7.40 5.55 -7.25
CA ALA A 279 -6.74 6.47 -8.18
C ALA A 279 -7.62 7.67 -8.53
N SER A 280 -8.91 7.65 -8.18
CA SER A 280 -9.82 8.77 -8.32
C SER A 280 -10.05 9.46 -6.97
N PRO A 281 -10.56 10.70 -6.96
CA PRO A 281 -10.96 11.37 -5.72
C PRO A 281 -12.18 10.73 -5.01
N ALA A 282 -12.83 9.73 -5.61
CA ALA A 282 -14.14 9.24 -5.19
C ALA A 282 -14.23 8.83 -3.71
N ILE A 283 -13.28 8.00 -3.26
CA ILE A 283 -13.25 7.47 -1.89
C ILE A 283 -13.06 8.63 -0.90
N PHE A 284 -12.06 9.47 -1.16
CA PHE A 284 -11.74 10.64 -0.34
C PHE A 284 -12.90 11.65 -0.26
N ASP A 285 -13.46 12.02 -1.42
CA ASP A 285 -14.54 13.00 -1.51
C ASP A 285 -15.83 12.49 -0.86
N PHE A 286 -16.11 11.19 -0.96
CA PHE A 286 -17.21 10.59 -0.21
C PHE A 286 -16.98 10.71 1.30
N GLY A 287 -15.78 10.37 1.80
CA GLY A 287 -15.47 10.52 3.23
C GLY A 287 -15.66 11.95 3.73
N VAL A 288 -15.19 12.94 2.95
CA VAL A 288 -15.36 14.37 3.25
C VAL A 288 -16.84 14.76 3.25
N ALA A 289 -17.60 14.35 2.23
CA ALA A 289 -19.02 14.63 2.12
C ALA A 289 -19.82 13.99 3.28
N TYR A 290 -19.54 12.72 3.58
CA TYR A 290 -20.18 11.96 4.64
C TYR A 290 -20.01 12.64 6.00
N ARG A 291 -18.77 13.00 6.36
CA ARG A 291 -18.44 13.70 7.60
C ARG A 291 -19.05 15.10 7.71
N SER A 292 -19.24 15.77 6.58
CA SER A 292 -19.89 17.09 6.57
C SER A 292 -21.39 17.03 6.86
N GLN A 293 -22.02 15.86 6.65
CA GLN A 293 -23.46 15.66 6.75
C GLN A 293 -23.86 14.81 7.97
N HIS A 294 -22.93 14.01 8.51
CA HIS A 294 -23.20 13.06 9.58
C HIS A 294 -22.35 13.36 10.82
N LYS A 295 -22.96 13.14 11.99
CA LYS A 295 -22.21 13.06 13.25
C LYS A 295 -21.75 11.63 13.45
N LEU A 296 -20.45 11.40 13.38
CA LEU A 296 -19.87 10.08 13.63
C LEU A 296 -20.04 9.67 15.10
N PRO A 297 -20.25 8.37 15.39
CA PRO A 297 -20.29 7.87 16.76
C PRO A 297 -18.90 7.93 17.41
N GLU A 298 -18.86 7.89 18.75
CA GLU A 298 -17.59 7.82 19.50
C GLU A 298 -16.89 6.46 19.27
N ASP A 299 -17.66 5.38 19.25
CA ASP A 299 -17.17 4.03 18.95
C ASP A 299 -17.16 3.76 17.43
N LEU A 300 -16.10 4.24 16.77
CA LEU A 300 -15.84 3.89 15.38
C LEU A 300 -15.32 2.45 15.21
N ASP A 301 -14.94 1.79 16.29
CA ASP A 301 -14.35 0.45 16.21
C ASP A 301 -15.43 -0.62 16.03
N ASN A 302 -16.71 -0.31 16.24
CA ASN A 302 -17.84 -1.17 15.91
C ASN A 302 -18.82 -0.54 14.92
N TRP A 303 -18.46 0.60 14.34
CA TRP A 303 -19.29 1.32 13.37
C TRP A 303 -19.15 0.75 11.97
N SER A 304 -20.25 0.79 11.21
CA SER A 304 -20.29 0.40 9.80
C SER A 304 -21.26 1.27 9.00
N LEU A 305 -20.96 1.42 7.70
CA LEU A 305 -21.83 2.08 6.75
C LEU A 305 -23.05 1.20 6.43
N GLN A 306 -24.15 1.85 6.11
CA GLN A 306 -25.43 1.21 5.81
C GLN A 306 -25.63 1.08 4.30
N ALA A 307 -26.62 0.27 3.90
CA ALA A 307 -26.95 0.06 2.49
C ALA A 307 -27.26 1.38 1.75
N LYS A 308 -27.89 2.35 2.41
CA LYS A 308 -28.18 3.68 1.85
C LYS A 308 -26.91 4.48 1.56
N ASP A 309 -25.86 4.32 2.36
CA ASP A 309 -24.61 5.06 2.18
C ASP A 309 -23.90 4.63 0.88
N PHE A 310 -24.09 3.36 0.47
CA PHE A 310 -23.66 2.89 -0.83
C PHE A 310 -24.43 3.58 -1.98
N ASP A 311 -25.74 3.78 -1.84
CA ASP A 311 -26.53 4.49 -2.85
C ASP A 311 -26.09 5.97 -2.97
N ASP A 312 -25.80 6.60 -1.84
CA ASP A 312 -25.25 7.96 -1.79
C ASP A 312 -23.85 8.04 -2.43
N PHE A 313 -23.02 7.00 -2.24
CA PHE A 313 -21.73 6.87 -2.94
C PHE A 313 -21.91 6.73 -4.45
N MET A 314 -22.83 5.87 -4.90
CA MET A 314 -23.14 5.71 -6.32
C MET A 314 -23.62 7.02 -6.95
N ALA A 315 -24.45 7.79 -6.25
CA ALA A 315 -24.90 9.10 -6.72
C ALA A 315 -23.75 10.11 -6.83
N LEU A 316 -22.78 10.08 -5.92
CA LEU A 316 -21.57 10.90 -5.99
C LEU A 316 -20.71 10.53 -7.19
N MET A 317 -20.50 9.23 -7.43
CA MET A 317 -19.75 8.71 -8.58
C MET A 317 -20.36 9.19 -9.91
N ASP A 318 -21.69 9.12 -10.03
CA ASP A 318 -22.43 9.57 -11.21
C ASP A 318 -22.33 11.10 -11.38
N LYS A 319 -22.55 11.87 -10.30
CA LYS A 319 -22.51 13.34 -10.32
C LYS A 319 -21.16 13.91 -10.76
N ASN A 320 -20.06 13.33 -10.29
CA ASN A 320 -18.72 13.84 -10.55
C ASN A 320 -17.99 13.09 -11.67
N ALA A 321 -18.67 12.16 -12.36
CA ALA A 321 -18.11 11.34 -13.42
C ALA A 321 -16.78 10.65 -13.03
N TYR A 322 -16.69 10.14 -11.79
CA TYR A 322 -15.47 9.49 -11.29
C TYR A 322 -15.19 8.13 -11.92
N LEU A 323 -16.19 7.51 -12.53
CA LEU A 323 -15.99 6.31 -13.32
C LEU A 323 -15.17 6.65 -14.56
N LYS A 324 -13.92 6.15 -14.57
CA LYS A 324 -13.10 6.23 -15.76
C LYS A 324 -13.71 5.34 -16.84
N LYS A 325 -14.12 5.95 -17.94
CA LYS A 325 -14.64 5.25 -19.11
C LYS A 325 -13.67 4.17 -19.56
N SER A 326 -14.18 2.95 -19.77
CA SER A 326 -13.40 1.87 -20.38
C SER A 326 -12.82 2.26 -21.75
N LYS A 327 -11.77 1.58 -22.21
CA LYS A 327 -11.24 1.78 -23.58
C LYS A 327 -12.33 1.61 -24.64
N THR A 328 -13.25 0.66 -24.42
CA THR A 328 -14.41 0.43 -25.27
C THR A 328 -15.39 1.61 -25.22
N ALA A 329 -15.70 2.15 -24.03
CA ALA A 329 -16.56 3.32 -23.90
C ALA A 329 -15.94 4.57 -24.54
N LEU A 330 -14.62 4.78 -24.40
CA LEU A 330 -13.91 5.88 -25.08
C LEU A 330 -13.93 5.70 -26.61
N ALA A 331 -13.74 4.48 -27.11
CA ALA A 331 -13.85 4.20 -28.54
C ALA A 331 -15.28 4.39 -29.05
N PHE A 332 -16.29 4.03 -28.24
CA PHE A 332 -17.69 4.27 -28.54
C PHE A 332 -18.01 5.76 -28.63
N GLU A 333 -17.48 6.59 -27.74
CA GLU A 333 -17.64 8.05 -27.85
C GLU A 333 -16.98 8.64 -29.09
N GLN A 334 -15.80 8.14 -29.47
CA GLN A 334 -15.17 8.52 -30.74
C GLN A 334 -16.01 8.08 -31.95
N PHE A 335 -16.69 6.95 -31.86
CA PHE A 335 -17.64 6.48 -32.86
C PHE A 335 -18.88 7.38 -32.93
N GLU A 336 -19.45 7.77 -31.78
CA GLU A 336 -20.59 8.71 -31.71
C GLU A 336 -20.22 10.08 -32.28
N GLN A 337 -19.03 10.62 -31.96
CA GLN A 337 -18.56 11.89 -32.51
C GLN A 337 -18.43 11.87 -34.04
N LYS A 338 -18.09 10.72 -34.63
CA LYS A 338 -18.07 10.57 -36.09
C LYS A 338 -19.47 10.48 -36.66
N LEU A 339 -20.36 9.73 -36.00
CA LEU A 339 -21.77 9.64 -36.40
C LEU A 339 -22.51 10.98 -36.33
N ASP A 340 -22.12 11.87 -35.41
CA ASP A 340 -22.66 13.24 -35.34
C ASP A 340 -22.44 14.03 -36.64
N GLN A 341 -21.40 13.67 -37.41
CA GLN A 341 -21.11 14.27 -38.73
C GLN A 341 -21.95 13.61 -39.85
N GLU A 342 -22.61 12.49 -39.57
CA GLU A 342 -23.40 11.68 -40.51
C GLU A 342 -24.88 11.59 -40.05
N GLY A 343 -25.56 12.73 -39.98
CA GLY A 343 -26.88 12.85 -39.33
C GLY A 343 -27.97 11.86 -39.78
N ALA A 344 -27.99 11.45 -41.06
CA ALA A 344 -28.92 10.43 -41.56
C ALA A 344 -28.62 9.04 -40.98
N LEU A 345 -27.34 8.66 -40.89
CA LEU A 345 -26.89 7.40 -40.32
C LEU A 345 -27.10 7.38 -38.80
N LYS A 346 -26.79 8.48 -38.11
CA LYS A 346 -27.07 8.62 -36.67
C LYS A 346 -28.54 8.41 -36.36
N THR A 347 -29.43 9.00 -37.15
CA THR A 347 -30.89 8.86 -36.96
C THR A 347 -31.34 7.42 -37.17
N ALA A 348 -30.79 6.73 -38.18
CA ALA A 348 -31.11 5.34 -38.47
C ALA A 348 -30.64 4.36 -37.38
N LEU A 349 -29.57 4.71 -36.65
CA LEU A 349 -28.94 3.86 -35.63
C LEU A 349 -29.19 4.32 -34.18
N ASP A 350 -30.03 5.34 -33.95
CA ASP A 350 -30.21 5.99 -32.64
C ASP A 350 -30.61 4.99 -31.53
N LYS A 351 -31.44 4.01 -31.87
CA LYS A 351 -31.90 2.98 -30.93
C LYS A 351 -30.77 2.04 -30.52
N GLU A 352 -29.96 1.60 -31.47
CA GLU A 352 -28.81 0.71 -31.26
C GLU A 352 -27.72 1.42 -30.46
N ILE A 353 -27.44 2.69 -30.78
CA ILE A 353 -26.48 3.53 -30.06
C ILE A 353 -26.89 3.66 -28.59
N LYS A 354 -28.15 4.05 -28.32
CA LYS A 354 -28.68 4.16 -26.95
C LYS A 354 -28.65 2.83 -26.19
N ALA A 355 -28.90 1.71 -26.88
CA ALA A 355 -28.83 0.38 -26.28
C ALA A 355 -27.38 0.03 -25.89
N LEU A 356 -26.41 0.32 -26.75
CA LEU A 356 -24.98 0.12 -26.49
C LEU A 356 -24.48 1.01 -25.35
N GLU A 357 -24.82 2.29 -25.35
CA GLU A 357 -24.48 3.24 -24.28
C GLU A 357 -25.01 2.74 -22.92
N LYS A 358 -26.28 2.32 -22.88
CA LYS A 358 -26.89 1.74 -21.68
C LYS A 358 -26.22 0.44 -21.25
N GLY A 359 -25.83 -0.41 -22.20
CA GLY A 359 -25.11 -1.66 -21.94
C GLY A 359 -23.75 -1.39 -21.28
N LEU A 360 -22.98 -0.46 -21.83
CA LEU A 360 -21.65 -0.09 -21.31
C LEU A 360 -21.76 0.50 -19.90
N ARG A 361 -22.69 1.44 -19.66
CA ARG A 361 -22.92 2.01 -18.33
C ARG A 361 -23.41 0.99 -17.32
N SER A 362 -24.32 0.10 -17.72
CA SER A 362 -24.85 -0.92 -16.80
C SER A 362 -23.78 -1.93 -16.39
N GLN A 363 -22.84 -2.29 -17.27
CA GLN A 363 -21.73 -3.16 -16.91
C GLN A 363 -20.82 -2.53 -15.84
N GLU A 364 -20.46 -1.26 -15.98
CA GLU A 364 -19.64 -0.55 -14.98
C GLU A 364 -20.36 -0.43 -13.64
N ARG A 365 -21.66 -0.11 -13.67
CA ARG A 365 -22.52 -0.06 -12.48
C ARG A 365 -22.64 -1.43 -11.79
N ASN A 366 -22.80 -2.50 -12.56
CA ASN A 366 -22.92 -3.85 -12.03
C ASN A 366 -21.64 -4.32 -11.33
N LYS A 367 -20.45 -3.89 -11.80
CA LYS A 367 -19.18 -4.17 -11.12
C LYS A 367 -19.12 -3.51 -9.75
N LEU A 368 -19.56 -2.26 -9.62
CA LEU A 368 -19.65 -1.58 -8.34
C LEU A 368 -20.66 -2.28 -7.42
N LEU A 369 -21.83 -2.65 -7.94
CA LEU A 369 -22.85 -3.37 -7.17
C LEU A 369 -22.36 -4.74 -6.68
N ALA A 370 -21.61 -5.47 -7.50
CA ALA A 370 -21.06 -6.77 -7.15
C ALA A 370 -19.99 -6.67 -6.05
N ALA A 371 -19.30 -5.53 -5.94
CA ALA A 371 -18.29 -5.27 -4.92
C ALA A 371 -18.79 -4.34 -3.80
N LYS A 372 -20.10 -4.34 -3.55
CA LYS A 372 -20.76 -3.40 -2.64
C LYS A 372 -20.14 -3.43 -1.24
N ASP A 373 -19.96 -4.61 -0.67
CA ASP A 373 -19.49 -4.77 0.71
C ASP A 373 -18.02 -4.35 0.83
N GLU A 374 -17.18 -4.69 -0.17
CA GLU A 374 -15.79 -4.27 -0.19
C GLU A 374 -15.63 -2.76 -0.41
N ILE A 375 -16.52 -2.13 -1.19
CA ILE A 375 -16.56 -0.68 -1.37
C ILE A 375 -16.99 0.01 -0.08
N LEU A 376 -18.06 -0.45 0.57
CA LEU A 376 -18.50 0.10 1.86
C LEU A 376 -17.36 0.03 2.88
N HIS A 377 -16.69 -1.11 2.98
CA HIS A 377 -15.55 -1.24 3.88
C HIS A 377 -14.39 -0.30 3.51
N LEU A 378 -14.11 -0.11 2.22
CA LEU A 378 -13.09 0.84 1.76
C LEU A 378 -13.44 2.28 2.16
N LEU A 379 -14.71 2.66 2.07
CA LEU A 379 -15.21 3.98 2.48
C LEU A 379 -15.15 4.14 4.00
N GLU A 380 -15.46 3.10 4.77
CA GLU A 380 -15.32 3.13 6.23
C GLU A 380 -13.87 3.37 6.65
N VAL A 381 -12.90 2.66 6.06
CA VAL A 381 -11.47 2.85 6.34
C VAL A 381 -11.05 4.29 6.06
N GLU A 382 -11.48 4.86 4.93
CA GLU A 382 -11.23 6.27 4.61
C GLU A 382 -11.83 7.20 5.67
N ILE A 383 -13.11 7.01 6.02
CA ILE A 383 -13.80 7.86 7.01
C ILE A 383 -13.10 7.78 8.38
N VAL A 384 -12.72 6.58 8.82
CA VAL A 384 -11.98 6.37 10.07
C VAL A 384 -10.60 7.03 9.99
N GLU A 385 -9.88 6.96 8.86
CA GLU A 385 -8.59 7.64 8.70
C GLU A 385 -8.72 9.17 8.73
N GLN A 386 -9.81 9.70 8.18
CA GLN A 386 -10.08 11.14 8.18
C GLN A 386 -10.49 11.69 9.55
N GLU A 387 -11.12 10.86 10.39
CA GLU A 387 -11.60 11.25 11.73
C GLU A 387 -10.60 10.94 12.85
N LYS A 388 -10.05 9.72 12.86
CA LYS A 388 -9.07 9.23 13.83
C LYS A 388 -7.65 9.37 13.27
N LEU A 389 -6.68 8.80 14.00
CA LEU A 389 -5.32 8.62 13.53
C LEU A 389 -5.20 7.33 12.71
N ARG A 390 -4.18 7.27 11.86
CA ARG A 390 -3.84 6.14 10.97
C ARG A 390 -3.88 4.76 11.64
N ALA A 391 -3.54 4.66 12.92
CA ALA A 391 -3.61 3.41 13.68
C ALA A 391 -5.02 2.80 13.70
N ALA A 392 -6.05 3.63 13.91
CA ALA A 392 -7.44 3.19 13.94
C ALA A 392 -7.95 2.78 12.55
N ALA A 393 -7.51 3.46 11.50
CA ALA A 393 -7.83 3.07 10.12
C ALA A 393 -7.25 1.70 9.78
N ILE A 394 -6.01 1.42 10.23
CA ILE A 394 -5.39 0.10 10.09
C ILE A 394 -6.22 -0.94 10.84
N ALA A 395 -6.50 -0.73 12.13
CA ALA A 395 -7.30 -1.66 12.93
C ALA A 395 -8.67 -1.94 12.29
N HIS A 396 -9.36 -0.91 11.77
CA HIS A 396 -10.63 -1.08 11.07
C HIS A 396 -10.48 -1.92 9.80
N SER A 397 -9.43 -1.67 9.01
CA SER A 397 -9.17 -2.40 7.76
C SER A 397 -8.93 -3.91 7.94
N LEU A 398 -8.52 -4.34 9.14
CA LEU A 398 -8.27 -5.76 9.43
C LEU A 398 -9.56 -6.59 9.48
N LYS A 399 -10.73 -5.97 9.68
CA LYS A 399 -12.01 -6.68 9.87
C LYS A 399 -12.52 -7.42 8.63
N ALA A 400 -12.14 -6.97 7.42
CA ALA A 400 -12.53 -7.59 6.15
C ALA A 400 -11.30 -7.99 5.31
N ASP A 401 -10.21 -8.33 5.99
CA ASP A 401 -8.93 -8.59 5.35
C ASP A 401 -8.70 -10.08 5.06
N HIS A 402 -9.00 -10.47 3.84
CA HIS A 402 -8.83 -11.84 3.38
C HIS A 402 -7.39 -12.35 3.44
N CYS A 403 -6.39 -11.47 3.27
CA CYS A 403 -4.98 -11.89 3.38
C CYS A 403 -4.61 -12.15 4.84
N LEU A 404 -5.16 -11.35 5.76
CA LEU A 404 -5.02 -11.57 7.19
C LEU A 404 -5.68 -12.89 7.60
N ASP A 405 -6.90 -13.15 7.15
CA ASP A 405 -7.63 -14.39 7.44
C ASP A 405 -6.85 -15.63 6.98
N MET A 406 -6.29 -15.59 5.77
CA MET A 406 -5.42 -16.64 5.24
C MET A 406 -4.19 -16.87 6.12
N ALA A 407 -3.56 -15.79 6.61
CA ALA A 407 -2.40 -15.88 7.49
C ALA A 407 -2.77 -16.41 8.88
N LEU A 408 -3.87 -15.95 9.47
CA LEU A 408 -4.39 -16.45 10.75
C LEU A 408 -4.73 -17.94 10.67
N GLU A 409 -5.44 -18.37 9.63
CA GLU A 409 -5.79 -19.77 9.40
C GLU A 409 -4.53 -20.66 9.26
N LEU A 410 -3.53 -20.16 8.54
CA LEU A 410 -2.26 -20.87 8.36
C LEU A 410 -1.52 -21.02 9.70
N LEU A 411 -1.35 -19.93 10.44
CA LEU A 411 -0.61 -19.91 11.72
C LEU A 411 -1.33 -20.73 12.79
N GLY A 412 -2.67 -20.80 12.76
CA GLY A 412 -3.45 -21.71 13.60
C GLY A 412 -3.25 -23.20 13.29
N LYS A 413 -2.75 -23.54 12.09
CA LYS A 413 -2.56 -24.93 11.62
C LYS A 413 -1.08 -25.30 11.55
N LYS A 414 -0.45 -25.52 12.71
CA LYS A 414 1.00 -25.82 12.85
C LYS A 414 1.55 -26.84 11.84
N LYS A 415 0.86 -27.97 11.63
CA LYS A 415 1.29 -28.99 10.65
C LYS A 415 1.27 -28.48 9.19
N LYS A 416 0.23 -27.70 8.82
CA LYS A 416 0.10 -27.09 7.48
C LYS A 416 1.20 -26.05 7.27
N TYR A 417 1.47 -25.21 8.28
CA TYR A 417 2.55 -24.23 8.27
C TYR A 417 3.93 -24.90 8.10
N GLN A 418 4.24 -25.91 8.91
CA GLN A 418 5.53 -26.62 8.84
C GLN A 418 5.76 -27.31 7.50
N ARG A 419 4.73 -28.01 6.99
CA ARG A 419 4.79 -28.66 5.66
C ARG A 419 4.99 -27.66 4.53
N LEU A 420 4.53 -26.42 4.68
CA LEU A 420 4.73 -25.40 3.65
C LEU A 420 6.18 -24.92 3.58
N LEU A 421 6.87 -24.82 4.73
CA LEU A 421 8.28 -24.40 4.80
C LEU A 421 9.27 -25.52 4.55
N MET A 422 8.90 -26.76 4.88
CA MET A 422 9.71 -27.97 4.70
C MET A 422 8.87 -29.03 3.96
N PRO A 423 8.68 -28.87 2.64
CA PRO A 423 7.82 -29.76 1.85
C PRO A 423 8.42 -31.15 1.58
#